data_AF-A0A212PEN0-F1
#
_entry.id   AF-A0A212PEN0-F1
#
_cell.length_a   1.000
_cell.length_b   1.000
_cell.length_c   1.000
_cell.angle_alpha   90.00
_cell.angle_beta   90.00
_cell.angle_gamma   90.00
#
_symmetry.space_group_name_H-M   'P 1'
#
loop_
_entity.id
_entity.type
_entity.pdbx_description
1 polymer ?
#
loop_
_entity_poly.entity_id
_entity_poly.type
_entity_poly.pdbx_seq_one_letter_code
_entity_poly.pdbx_strand_id
1 'polypeptide(L)' 'MTVKAGEEIHNSGDFRCQRCGELVHVEEGLTVPNCPGCGNTTFSWRDRPPKGH' A
#
# COMPACT_ATOMS: atom_id res chain seq x y z
N MET A 1 2.96 -5.91 -6.85
CA MET A 1 3.59 -6.45 -5.62
C MET A 1 2.53 -6.53 -4.53
N THR A 2 2.54 -7.56 -3.69
CA THR A 2 1.65 -7.67 -2.52
C THR A 2 2.42 -7.25 -1.28
N VAL A 3 1.84 -6.37 -0.48
CA VAL A 3 2.43 -5.82 0.73
C VAL A 3 1.52 -6.09 1.91
N LYS A 4 2.09 -6.39 3.07
CA LYS A 4 1.32 -6.66 4.30
C LYS A 4 1.38 -5.49 5.27
N ALA A 5 0.31 -5.33 6.04
CA ALA A 5 0.32 -4.42 7.18
C ALA A 5 1.44 -4.80 8.16
N GLY A 6 2.13 -3.79 8.70
CA GLY A 6 3.30 -3.94 9.55
C GLY A 6 4.63 -4.10 8.80
N GLU A 7 4.60 -4.21 7.48
CA GLU A 7 5.82 -4.21 6.65
C GLU A 7 6.36 -2.78 6.52
N GLU A 8 7.68 -2.62 6.66
CA GLU A 8 8.34 -1.33 6.48
C GLU A 8 8.40 -0.99 4.98
N ILE A 9 8.00 0.23 4.65
CA ILE A 9 7.98 0.70 3.28
C ILE A 9 9.30 1.41 2.95
N HIS A 10 10.01 0.87 1.96
CA HIS A 10 11.25 1.49 1.47
C HIS A 10 11.03 2.59 0.44
N ASN A 11 9.80 2.78 -0.07
CA ASN A 11 9.48 3.82 -1.04
C ASN A 11 8.04 4.29 -0.84
N SER A 12 7.83 5.60 -0.65
CA SER A 12 6.50 6.19 -0.50
C SER A 12 5.59 5.82 -1.68
N GLY A 13 4.34 5.46 -1.40
CA GLY A 13 3.42 5.02 -2.44
C GLY A 13 1.98 4.81 -2.00
N ASP A 14 1.12 4.53 -2.99
CA ASP A 14 -0.28 4.24 -2.77
C ASP A 14 -0.52 2.71 -2.76
N PHE A 15 -1.10 2.24 -1.67
CA PHE A 15 -1.38 0.84 -1.39
C PHE A 15 -2.88 0.61 -1.50
N ARG A 16 -3.28 -0.27 -2.42
CA ARG A 16 -4.69 -0.62 -2.62
C ARG A 16 -5.05 -1.85 -1.81
N CYS A 17 -6.00 -1.74 -0.88
CA CYS A 17 -6.52 -2.88 -0.13
C CYS A 17 -7.10 -3.93 -1.07
N GLN A 18 -6.66 -5.18 -0.95
CA GLN A 18 -7.14 -6.27 -1.81
C GLN A 18 -8.58 -6.70 -1.50
N ARG A 19 -9.10 -6.34 -0.32
CA ARG A 19 -10.43 -6.73 0.15
C ARG A 19 -11.52 -5.75 -0.26
N CYS A 20 -11.37 -4.46 0.08
CA CYS A 20 -12.39 -3.44 -0.21
C CYS A 20 -11.97 -2.46 -1.32
N GLY A 21 -10.71 -2.48 -1.76
CA GLY A 21 -10.21 -1.56 -2.79
C GLY A 21 -9.78 -0.18 -2.27
N GLU A 22 -9.87 0.07 -0.97
CA GLU A 22 -9.45 1.33 -0.32
C GLU A 22 -7.99 1.66 -0.64
N LEU A 23 -7.67 2.96 -0.80
CA LEU A 23 -6.31 3.42 -1.06
C LEU A 23 -5.72 4.05 0.18
N VAL A 24 -4.53 3.59 0.55
CA VAL A 24 -3.78 4.10 1.68
C VAL A 24 -2.44 4.61 1.16
N HIS A 25 -2.15 5.87 1.43
CA HIS A 25 -0.84 6.44 1.19
C HIS A 25 0.07 6.13 2.37
N VAL A 26 1.25 5.57 2.11
CA VAL A 26 2.26 5.29 3.15
C VAL A 26 3.58 5.91 2.70
N GLU A 27 4.22 6.65 3.60
CA GLU A 27 5.51 7.28 3.36
C GLU A 27 6.67 6.31 3.61
N GLU A 28 7.81 6.56 2.96
CA GLU A 28 9.05 5.82 3.18
C GLU A 28 9.47 5.84 4.67
N GLY A 29 9.95 4.69 5.15
CA GLY A 29 10.36 4.49 6.54
C GLY A 29 9.19 4.28 7.51
N LEU A 30 7.94 4.37 7.04
CA LEU A 30 6.77 4.01 7.83
C LEU A 30 6.33 2.57 7.57
N THR A 31 5.59 2.02 8.53
CA THR A 31 4.97 0.71 8.38
C THR A 31 3.59 0.83 7.74
N VAL A 32 3.21 -0.15 6.91
CA VAL A 32 1.87 -0.18 6.31
C VAL A 32 0.82 -0.35 7.40
N PRO A 33 -0.15 0.58 7.55
CA PRO A 33 -1.20 0.44 8.53
C PRO A 33 -2.24 -0.60 8.08
N ASN A 34 -3.07 -1.06 9.01
CA ASN A 34 -4.25 -1.84 8.65
C ASN A 34 -5.22 -1.00 7.81
N CYS A 35 -6.00 -1.64 6.95
CA CYS A 35 -6.93 -0.93 6.09
C CYS A 35 -8.00 -0.21 6.94
N PRO A 36 -8.15 1.13 6.83
CA PRO A 36 -9.10 1.88 7.64
C PRO A 36 -10.57 1.56 7.30
N GLY A 37 -10.84 1.08 6.07
CA GLY A 37 -12.19 0.75 5.63
C GLY A 37 -12.71 -0.61 6.09
N CYS A 38 -11.85 -1.63 6.23
CA CYS A 38 -12.31 -2.98 6.52
C CYS A 38 -11.37 -3.81 7.44
N GLY A 39 -10.30 -3.20 7.97
CA GLY A 39 -9.33 -3.87 8.85
C GLY A 39 -8.44 -4.92 8.17
N ASN A 40 -8.47 -5.03 6.84
CA ASN A 40 -7.64 -5.99 6.11
C ASN A 40 -6.15 -5.63 6.19
N THR A 41 -5.30 -6.65 6.10
CA THR A 41 -3.84 -6.51 6.24
C THR A 41 -3.08 -6.76 4.94
N THR A 42 -3.78 -7.03 3.83
CA THR A 42 -3.15 -7.27 2.52
C THR A 42 -3.46 -6.17 1.52
N PHE A 43 -2.42 -5.66 0.89
CA PHE A 43 -2.48 -4.57 -0.05
C PHE A 43 -1.73 -4.91 -1.35
N SER A 44 -2.20 -4.38 -2.45
CA SER A 44 -1.46 -4.33 -3.71
C SER A 44 -0.77 -2.99 -3.80
N TRP A 45 0.56 -2.98 -3.85
CA TRP A 45 1.31 -1.78 -4.20
C TRP A 45 1.06 -1.48 -5.67
N ARG A 46 0.52 -0.30 -5.94
CA ARG A 46 0.58 0.29 -7.28
C ARG A 46 1.86 1.08 -7.38
N ASP A 47 2.86 0.45 -7.98
CA ASP A 47 3.97 1.20 -8.56
C ASP A 47 3.32 2.22 -9.50
N ARG A 48 3.53 3.51 -9.22
CA ARG A 48 3.07 4.57 -10.12
C ARG A 48 3.71 4.21 -11.46
N PRO A 49 2.93 3.96 -12.54
CA PRO A 49 3.51 3.44 -13.77
C PRO A 49 4.69 4.33 -14.17
N PRO A 50 5.84 3.76 -14.58
CA PRO A 50 6.96 4.57 -15.05
C PRO A 50 6.39 5.49 -16.12
N LYS A 51 6.59 6.80 -15.96
CA LYS A 51 6.22 7.77 -16.99
C LYS A 51 6.80 7.23 -18.30
N GLY A 52 5.91 6.94 -19.24
CA GLY A 52 6.25 6.22 -20.46
C GLY A 52 7.44 6.84 -21.19
N HIS A 53 8.33 5.93 -21.61
CA HIS A 53 9.24 5.93 -22.75
C HIS A 53 9.59 7.29 -23.41
#